data_AF-Q8LGS0-F1
#
_entry.id   AF-Q8LGS0-F1
#
_cell.length_a   1.000
_cell.length_b   1.000
_cell.length_c   1.000
_cell.angle_alpha   90.00
_cell.angle_beta   90.00
_cell.angle_gamma   90.00
#
_symmetry.space_group_name_H-M   'P 1'
#
loop_
_entity.id
_entity.type
_entity.pdbx_description
1 polymer ?
#
loop_
_entity_poly.entity_id
_entity_poly.type
_entity_poly.pdbx_seq_one_letter_code
_entity_poly.pdbx_strand_id
1 'polypeptide(L)'
;IQKADLEDAEALKRFASQKDKSERFLHDNLEKQDECWRKIQDLERQLQKLGTERFEEIKRRIEENDREEKRKVEYQQFLEVVSQHKKLLELTVYNCDLAVRVTGLVEELVAEACSAIKARHDRTNQELGDLRMEVHKEYLEFFRMLYLTLGNLIYKKEKKLEELDRNIRTTHIQLEFCIETFDPNAKKHSDAKKQLYMVRAQTEEELAMLKEKQSKAQEDFQATEDALVAAGIDFQHPADEQNEEILNRRSKMVEYRAHLSKQEEVKI
;
A
#
# COMPACT_ATOMS: atom_id res chain seq x y z
N ILE A 1 76.01 -47.60 138.30
CA ILE A 1 76.76 -46.92 137.21
C ILE A 1 76.56 -47.69 135.89
N GLN A 2 76.72 -49.01 135.83
CA GLN A 2 76.52 -49.82 134.60
C GLN A 2 75.10 -49.84 133.95
N LYS A 3 74.04 -49.42 134.64
CA LYS A 3 72.66 -49.45 134.10
C LYS A 3 72.27 -48.16 133.36
N ALA A 4 72.82 -47.02 133.79
CA ALA A 4 72.57 -45.72 133.18
C ALA A 4 73.30 -45.58 131.84
N ASP A 5 74.55 -46.07 131.74
CA ASP A 5 75.32 -46.04 130.49
C ASP A 5 74.72 -46.95 129.39
N LEU A 6 74.03 -48.03 129.79
CA LEU A 6 73.33 -48.94 128.87
C LEU A 6 72.02 -48.32 128.36
N GLU A 7 71.27 -47.64 129.23
CA GLU A 7 70.05 -46.91 128.87
C GLU A 7 70.36 -45.71 127.96
N ASP A 8 71.49 -45.02 128.17
CA ASP A 8 71.94 -43.90 127.32
C ASP A 8 72.41 -44.39 125.94
N ALA A 9 73.10 -45.53 125.88
CA ALA A 9 73.48 -46.17 124.62
C ALA A 9 72.25 -46.68 123.83
N GLU A 10 71.23 -47.22 124.52
CA GLU A 10 69.96 -47.60 123.90
C GLU A 10 69.14 -46.38 123.44
N ALA A 11 69.16 -45.29 124.20
CA ALA A 11 68.51 -44.02 123.84
C ALA A 11 69.17 -43.38 122.60
N LEU A 12 70.51 -43.36 122.54
CA LEU A 12 71.28 -42.92 121.38
C LEU A 12 71.00 -43.79 120.15
N LYS A 13 70.90 -45.10 120.30
CA LYS A 13 70.58 -46.03 119.20
C LYS A 13 69.13 -45.87 118.72
N ARG A 14 68.18 -45.65 119.63
CA ARG A 14 66.78 -45.32 119.29
C ARG A 14 66.68 -43.97 118.60
N PHE A 15 67.40 -42.96 119.07
CA PHE A 15 67.45 -41.63 118.46
C PHE A 15 68.06 -41.70 117.05
N ALA A 16 69.19 -42.40 116.87
CA ALA A 16 69.79 -42.61 115.56
C ALA A 16 68.85 -43.34 114.60
N SER A 17 68.16 -44.40 115.07
CA SER A 17 67.17 -45.11 114.24
C SER A 17 65.94 -44.26 113.90
N GLN A 18 65.46 -43.42 114.82
CA GLN A 18 64.37 -42.48 114.56
C GLN A 18 64.80 -41.36 113.61
N LYS A 19 66.04 -40.86 113.75
CA LYS A 19 66.63 -39.87 112.87
C LYS A 19 66.76 -40.41 111.45
N ASP A 20 67.31 -41.61 111.25
CA ASP A 20 67.39 -42.26 109.94
C ASP A 20 66.01 -42.48 109.30
N LYS A 21 65.01 -42.88 110.09
CA LYS A 21 63.63 -43.02 109.60
C LYS A 21 63.02 -41.68 109.20
N SER A 22 63.26 -40.64 109.98
CA SER A 22 62.80 -39.28 109.70
C SER A 22 63.47 -38.71 108.46
N GLU A 23 64.79 -38.88 108.30
CA GLU A 23 65.54 -38.45 107.13
C GLU A 23 65.07 -39.17 105.86
N ARG A 24 64.84 -40.49 105.92
CA ARG A 24 64.23 -41.24 104.81
C ARG A 24 62.82 -40.74 104.48
N PHE A 25 61.98 -40.52 105.49
CA PHE A 25 60.63 -39.99 105.27
C PHE A 25 60.65 -38.60 104.63
N LEU A 26 61.52 -37.71 105.09
CA LEU A 26 61.69 -36.37 104.52
C LEU A 26 62.18 -36.43 103.07
N HIS A 27 63.11 -37.35 102.76
CA HIS A 27 63.59 -37.56 101.40
C HIS A 27 62.48 -38.09 100.48
N ASP A 28 61.80 -39.17 100.88
CA ASP A 28 60.67 -39.75 100.12
C ASP A 28 59.52 -38.75 99.95
N ASN A 29 59.29 -37.90 100.95
CA ASN A 29 58.27 -36.85 100.88
C ASN A 29 58.66 -35.78 99.86
N LEU A 30 59.93 -35.34 99.86
CA LEU A 30 60.45 -34.35 98.91
C LEU A 30 60.40 -34.90 97.47
N GLU A 31 60.79 -36.16 97.24
CA GLU A 31 60.66 -36.79 95.92
C GLU A 31 59.21 -36.85 95.42
N LYS A 32 58.26 -37.18 96.32
CA LYS A 32 56.82 -37.15 95.98
C LYS A 32 56.31 -35.74 95.70
N GLN A 33 56.80 -34.73 96.44
CA GLN A 33 56.46 -33.33 96.16
C GLN A 33 56.98 -32.89 94.79
N ASP A 34 58.22 -33.26 94.43
CA ASP A 34 58.81 -32.99 93.11
C ASP A 34 58.04 -33.69 91.98
N GLU A 35 57.60 -34.94 92.19
CA GLU A 35 56.77 -35.65 91.22
C GLU A 35 55.40 -34.97 91.02
N CYS A 36 54.76 -34.55 92.11
CA CYS A 36 53.53 -33.75 92.05
C CYS A 36 53.76 -32.43 91.31
N TRP A 37 54.88 -31.76 91.54
CA TRP A 37 55.24 -30.52 90.86
C TRP A 37 55.44 -30.71 89.36
N ARG A 38 56.11 -31.78 88.94
CA ARG A 38 56.23 -32.16 87.52
C ARG A 38 54.86 -32.40 86.88
N LYS A 39 53.97 -33.12 87.56
CA LYS A 39 52.59 -33.34 87.09
C LYS A 39 51.83 -32.03 86.92
N ILE A 40 51.98 -31.07 87.84
CA ILE A 40 51.37 -29.74 87.74
C ILE A 40 51.90 -29.00 86.51
N GLN A 41 53.22 -29.01 86.28
CA GLN A 41 53.82 -28.36 85.11
C GLN A 41 53.37 -28.99 83.78
N ASP A 42 53.25 -30.32 83.74
CA ASP A 42 52.75 -31.02 82.54
C ASP A 42 51.27 -30.70 82.28
N LEU A 43 50.45 -30.64 83.33
CA LEU A 43 49.05 -30.20 83.23
C LEU A 43 48.93 -28.75 82.76
N GLU A 44 49.81 -27.85 83.24
CA GLU A 44 49.84 -26.45 82.78
C GLU A 44 50.17 -26.37 81.28
N ARG A 45 51.19 -27.12 80.82
CA ARG A 45 51.54 -27.19 79.39
C ARG A 45 50.41 -27.75 78.54
N GLN A 46 49.74 -28.80 79.03
CA GLN A 46 48.56 -29.36 78.35
C GLN A 46 47.42 -28.34 78.27
N LEU A 47 47.17 -27.61 79.36
CA LEU A 47 46.15 -26.56 79.38
C LEU A 47 46.45 -25.44 78.39
N GLN A 48 47.71 -25.01 78.27
CA GLN A 48 48.13 -24.02 77.27
C GLN A 48 47.92 -24.55 75.84
N LYS A 49 48.31 -25.80 75.56
CA LYS A 49 48.13 -26.43 74.25
C LYS A 49 46.65 -26.51 73.87
N LEU A 50 45.79 -27.00 74.77
CA LEU A 50 44.34 -27.04 74.58
C LEU A 50 43.76 -25.63 74.39
N GLY A 51 44.31 -24.62 75.08
CA GLY A 51 43.97 -23.22 74.88
C GLY A 51 44.25 -22.72 73.47
N THR A 52 45.42 -23.05 72.91
CA THR A 52 45.79 -22.72 71.53
C THR A 52 44.93 -23.46 70.51
N GLU A 53 44.74 -24.77 70.67
CA GLU A 53 43.90 -25.59 69.78
C GLU A 53 42.45 -25.05 69.75
N ARG A 54 41.89 -24.70 70.91
CA ARG A 54 40.56 -24.09 71.00
C ARG A 54 40.51 -22.73 70.28
N PHE A 55 41.54 -21.91 70.42
CA PHE A 55 41.59 -20.60 69.78
C PHE A 55 41.68 -20.70 68.25
N GLU A 56 42.48 -21.63 67.73
CA GLU A 56 42.58 -21.91 66.30
C GLU A 56 41.25 -22.43 65.74
N GLU A 57 40.58 -23.34 66.45
CA GLU A 57 39.25 -23.83 66.05
C GLU A 57 38.20 -22.72 66.06
N ILE A 58 38.21 -21.82 67.05
CA ILE A 58 37.30 -20.65 67.06
C ILE A 58 37.55 -19.77 65.83
N LYS A 59 38.81 -19.48 65.50
CA LYS A 59 39.14 -18.71 64.29
C LYS A 59 38.64 -19.39 63.02
N ARG A 60 38.90 -20.69 62.88
CA ARG A 60 38.45 -21.48 61.74
C ARG A 60 36.93 -21.42 61.59
N ARG A 61 36.19 -21.57 62.69
CA ARG A 61 34.71 -21.47 62.68
C ARG A 61 34.21 -20.08 62.30
N ILE A 62 34.87 -19.02 62.75
CA ILE A 62 34.51 -17.65 62.35
C ILE A 62 34.68 -17.50 60.84
N GLU A 63 35.82 -17.92 60.28
CA GLU A 63 36.06 -17.85 58.84
C GLU A 63 35.10 -18.71 58.01
N GLU A 64 34.80 -19.93 58.47
CA GLU A 64 33.83 -20.82 57.81
C GLU A 64 32.42 -20.21 57.83
N ASN A 65 32.01 -19.59 58.96
CA ASN A 65 30.72 -18.92 59.06
C ASN A 65 30.64 -17.68 58.16
N ASP A 66 31.71 -16.87 58.11
CA ASP A 66 31.78 -15.70 57.23
C ASP A 66 31.71 -16.10 55.74
N ARG A 67 32.38 -17.20 55.36
CA ARG A 67 32.29 -17.74 53.98
C ARG A 67 30.89 -18.25 53.67
N GLU A 68 30.27 -18.95 54.60
CA GLU A 68 28.90 -19.46 54.41
C GLU A 68 27.88 -18.33 54.31
N GLU A 69 28.02 -17.28 55.12
CA GLU A 69 27.13 -16.12 55.06
C GLU A 69 27.29 -15.34 53.75
N LYS A 70 28.54 -15.14 53.29
CA LYS A 70 28.80 -14.57 51.96
C LYS A 70 28.16 -15.40 50.84
N ARG A 71 28.32 -16.72 50.88
CA ARG A 71 27.73 -17.64 49.90
C ARG A 71 26.21 -17.51 49.86
N LYS A 72 25.55 -17.38 51.02
CA LYS A 72 24.09 -17.19 51.09
C LYS A 72 23.65 -15.87 50.46
N VAL A 73 24.35 -14.78 50.77
CA VAL A 73 24.04 -13.45 50.19
C VAL A 73 24.25 -13.45 48.68
N GLU A 74 25.36 -13.99 48.19
CA GLU A 74 25.65 -14.10 46.76
C GLU A 74 24.62 -14.95 46.02
N TYR A 75 24.21 -16.08 46.62
CA TYR A 75 23.18 -16.95 46.05
C TYR A 75 21.82 -16.23 45.97
N GLN A 76 21.44 -15.50 47.02
CA GLN A 76 20.20 -14.73 47.03
C GLN A 76 20.20 -13.63 45.95
N GLN A 77 21.32 -12.90 45.81
CA GLN A 77 21.49 -11.90 44.75
C GLN A 77 21.39 -12.53 43.35
N PHE A 78 22.01 -13.70 43.16
CA PHE A 78 21.91 -14.43 41.91
C PHE A 78 20.45 -14.80 41.57
N LEU A 79 19.69 -15.32 42.55
CA LEU A 79 18.28 -15.64 42.36
C LEU A 79 17.44 -14.41 42.00
N GLU A 80 17.71 -13.26 42.60
CA GLU A 80 17.03 -12.01 42.28
C GLU A 80 17.29 -11.56 40.83
N VAL A 81 18.55 -11.61 40.38
CA VAL A 81 18.94 -11.27 39.00
C VAL A 81 18.29 -12.22 38.00
N VAL A 82 18.28 -13.53 38.29
CA VAL A 82 17.62 -14.54 37.44
C VAL A 82 16.12 -14.31 37.36
N SER A 83 15.48 -13.98 38.49
CA SER A 83 14.05 -13.67 38.54
C SER A 83 13.69 -12.42 37.72
N GLN A 84 14.51 -11.38 37.78
CA GLN A 84 14.34 -10.18 36.95
C GLN A 84 14.50 -10.49 35.46
N HIS A 85 15.53 -11.25 35.08
CA HIS A 85 15.74 -11.67 33.69
C HIS A 85 14.59 -12.53 33.16
N LYS A 86 14.06 -13.44 33.98
CA LYS A 86 12.89 -14.25 33.63
C LYS A 86 11.69 -13.36 33.28
N LYS A 87 11.39 -12.36 34.14
CA LYS A 87 10.26 -11.42 33.89
C LYS A 87 10.46 -10.62 32.61
N LEU A 88 11.68 -10.16 32.33
CA LEU A 88 11.98 -9.44 31.10
C LEU A 88 11.79 -10.35 29.88
N LEU A 89 12.24 -11.61 29.95
CA LEU A 89 12.06 -12.57 28.86
C LEU A 89 10.59 -12.88 28.60
N GLU A 90 9.79 -13.07 29.66
CA GLU A 90 8.34 -13.26 29.55
C GLU A 90 7.67 -12.05 28.87
N LEU A 91 8.09 -10.83 29.22
CA LEU A 91 7.60 -9.60 28.57
C LEU A 91 8.01 -9.53 27.09
N THR A 92 9.25 -9.93 26.76
CA THR A 92 9.71 -9.98 25.37
C THR A 92 8.87 -10.97 24.55
N VAL A 93 8.61 -12.17 25.08
CA VAL A 93 7.75 -13.16 24.40
C VAL A 93 6.36 -12.60 24.17
N TYR A 94 5.74 -12.00 25.20
CA TYR A 94 4.43 -11.37 25.07
C TYR A 94 4.41 -10.27 24.00
N ASN A 95 5.43 -9.41 23.96
CA ASN A 95 5.53 -8.35 22.96
C ASN A 95 5.71 -8.92 21.54
N CYS A 96 6.47 -10.01 21.38
CA CYS A 96 6.60 -10.71 20.10
C CYS A 96 5.25 -11.28 19.63
N ASP A 97 4.49 -11.93 20.51
CA ASP A 97 3.17 -12.47 20.19
C ASP A 97 2.19 -11.37 19.77
N LEU A 98 2.23 -10.23 20.46
CA LEU A 98 1.42 -9.07 20.10
C LEU A 98 1.83 -8.50 18.74
N ALA A 99 3.14 -8.39 18.46
CA ALA A 99 3.65 -7.91 17.18
C ALA A 99 3.16 -8.79 16.02
N VAL A 100 3.26 -10.12 16.16
CA VAL A 100 2.77 -11.07 15.14
C VAL A 100 1.27 -10.87 14.88
N ARG A 101 0.47 -10.70 15.93
CA ARG A 101 -0.98 -10.47 15.78
C ARG A 101 -1.28 -9.16 15.06
N VAL A 102 -0.59 -8.08 15.43
CA VAL A 102 -0.78 -6.76 14.79
C VAL A 102 -0.37 -6.81 13.34
N THR A 103 0.74 -7.49 13.01
CA THR A 103 1.16 -7.70 11.61
C THR A 103 0.07 -8.41 10.82
N GLY A 104 -0.51 -9.50 11.34
CA GLY A 104 -1.61 -10.20 10.67
C GLY A 104 -2.83 -9.30 10.42
N LEU A 105 -3.23 -8.49 11.39
CA LEU A 105 -4.35 -7.56 11.23
C LEU A 105 -4.06 -6.47 10.18
N VAL A 106 -2.82 -5.99 10.10
CA VAL A 106 -2.40 -5.01 9.09
C VAL A 106 -2.39 -5.66 7.70
N GLU A 107 -1.92 -6.90 7.57
CA GLU A 107 -1.94 -7.65 6.32
C GLU A 107 -3.38 -7.87 5.82
N GLU A 108 -4.30 -8.29 6.69
CA GLU A 108 -5.72 -8.44 6.37
C GLU A 108 -6.34 -7.11 5.94
N LEU A 109 -6.11 -6.03 6.70
CA LEU A 109 -6.62 -4.70 6.38
C LEU A 109 -6.15 -4.22 5.01
N VAL A 110 -4.86 -4.41 4.70
CA VAL A 110 -4.28 -4.02 3.41
C VAL A 110 -4.86 -4.87 2.28
N ALA A 111 -4.98 -6.19 2.46
CA ALA A 111 -5.53 -7.09 1.46
C ALA A 111 -6.99 -6.77 1.14
N GLU A 112 -7.82 -6.54 2.16
CA GLU A 112 -9.22 -6.14 2.00
C GLU A 112 -9.34 -4.78 1.33
N ALA A 113 -8.56 -3.79 1.76
CA ALA A 113 -8.57 -2.45 1.17
C ALA A 113 -8.17 -2.48 -0.31
N CYS A 114 -7.10 -3.19 -0.67
CA CYS A 114 -6.68 -3.36 -2.05
C CYS A 114 -7.76 -4.05 -2.90
N SER A 115 -8.39 -5.09 -2.36
CA SER A 115 -9.48 -5.81 -3.04
C SER A 115 -10.71 -4.93 -3.26
N ALA A 116 -11.10 -4.14 -2.26
CA ALA A 116 -12.21 -3.20 -2.35
C ALA A 116 -11.93 -2.08 -3.35
N ILE A 117 -10.72 -1.52 -3.35
CA ILE A 117 -10.31 -0.50 -4.33
C ILE A 117 -10.36 -1.06 -5.74
N LYS A 118 -9.81 -2.26 -5.96
CA LYS A 118 -9.83 -2.91 -7.28
C LYS A 118 -11.25 -3.17 -7.75
N ALA A 119 -12.11 -3.76 -6.90
CA ALA A 119 -13.50 -4.04 -7.25
C ALA A 119 -14.28 -2.76 -7.60
N ARG A 120 -14.05 -1.66 -6.86
CA ARG A 120 -14.66 -0.36 -7.14
C ARG A 120 -14.14 0.22 -8.46
N HIS A 121 -12.84 0.20 -8.68
CA HIS A 121 -12.21 0.68 -9.91
C HIS A 121 -12.74 -0.07 -11.14
N ASP A 122 -12.79 -1.40 -11.08
CA ASP A 122 -13.25 -2.24 -12.19
C ASP A 122 -14.73 -1.97 -12.50
N ARG A 123 -15.58 -1.85 -11.46
CA ARG A 123 -16.99 -1.47 -11.63
C ARG A 123 -17.14 -0.09 -12.27
N THR A 124 -16.44 0.92 -11.74
CA THR A 124 -16.53 2.28 -12.28
C THR A 124 -16.01 2.36 -13.72
N ASN A 125 -14.94 1.64 -14.06
CA ASN A 125 -14.46 1.59 -15.44
C ASN A 125 -15.45 0.91 -16.38
N GLN A 126 -16.13 -0.13 -15.92
CA GLN A 126 -17.20 -0.76 -16.69
C GLN A 126 -18.37 0.22 -16.92
N GLU A 127 -18.87 0.85 -15.86
CA GLU A 127 -19.94 1.86 -15.93
C GLU A 127 -19.56 3.04 -16.85
N LEU A 128 -18.31 3.50 -16.79
CA LEU A 128 -17.79 4.55 -17.69
C LEU A 128 -17.67 4.07 -19.13
N GLY A 129 -17.33 2.80 -19.35
CA GLY A 129 -17.30 2.18 -20.66
C GLY A 129 -18.69 2.13 -21.30
N ASP A 130 -19.68 1.70 -20.52
CA ASP A 130 -21.08 1.63 -20.93
C ASP A 130 -21.63 3.03 -21.25
N LEU A 131 -21.41 4.01 -20.36
CA LEU A 131 -21.85 5.39 -20.58
C LEU A 131 -21.19 6.01 -21.82
N ARG A 132 -19.89 5.77 -22.03
CA ARG A 132 -19.19 6.25 -23.23
C ARG A 132 -19.78 5.65 -24.50
N MET A 133 -20.18 4.38 -24.44
CA MET A 133 -20.83 3.71 -25.56
C MET A 133 -22.20 4.30 -25.87
N GLU A 134 -22.99 4.63 -24.84
CA GLU A 134 -24.28 5.33 -25.01
C GLU A 134 -24.09 6.69 -25.69
N VAL A 135 -23.11 7.49 -25.25
CA VAL A 135 -22.79 8.78 -25.87
C VAL A 135 -22.44 8.63 -27.36
N HIS A 136 -21.65 7.62 -27.72
CA HIS A 136 -21.31 7.36 -29.13
C HIS A 136 -22.54 6.98 -29.96
N LYS A 137 -23.49 6.20 -29.40
CA LYS A 137 -24.75 5.88 -30.08
C LYS A 137 -25.64 7.11 -30.26
N GLU A 138 -25.79 7.94 -29.23
CA GLU A 138 -26.53 9.20 -29.32
C GLU A 138 -25.90 10.15 -30.35
N TYR A 139 -24.57 10.23 -30.38
CA TYR A 139 -23.87 11.04 -31.36
C TYR A 139 -24.03 10.52 -32.79
N LEU A 140 -24.07 9.19 -33.01
CA LEU A 140 -24.44 8.59 -34.30
C LEU A 140 -25.84 9.04 -34.75
N GLU A 141 -26.83 9.03 -33.85
CA GLU A 141 -28.19 9.47 -34.19
C GLU A 141 -28.23 10.96 -34.58
N PHE A 142 -27.54 11.81 -33.81
CA PHE A 142 -27.41 13.22 -34.11
C PHE A 142 -26.70 13.47 -35.45
N PHE A 143 -25.58 12.77 -35.66
CA PHE A 143 -24.80 12.85 -36.89
C PHE A 143 -25.65 12.41 -38.09
N ARG A 144 -26.36 11.29 -38.00
CA ARG A 144 -27.27 10.82 -39.04
C ARG A 144 -28.30 11.89 -39.41
N MET A 145 -28.98 12.46 -38.41
CA MET A 145 -29.98 13.50 -38.63
C MET A 145 -29.37 14.73 -39.33
N LEU A 146 -28.21 15.20 -38.85
CA LEU A 146 -27.52 16.35 -39.41
C LEU A 146 -27.05 16.08 -40.85
N TYR A 147 -26.41 14.95 -41.10
CA TYR A 147 -25.81 14.60 -42.38
C TYR A 147 -26.86 14.48 -43.48
N LEU A 148 -27.95 13.74 -43.22
CA LEU A 148 -29.05 13.60 -44.17
C LEU A 148 -29.75 14.94 -44.44
N THR A 149 -29.91 15.78 -43.41
CA THR A 149 -30.50 17.11 -43.56
C THR A 149 -29.62 18.02 -44.42
N LEU A 150 -28.30 18.03 -44.19
CA LEU A 150 -27.35 18.78 -45.00
C LEU A 150 -27.35 18.29 -46.44
N GLY A 151 -27.33 16.98 -46.66
CA GLY A 151 -27.45 16.38 -47.99
C GLY A 151 -28.70 16.83 -48.75
N ASN A 152 -29.84 16.92 -48.05
CA ASN A 152 -31.09 17.42 -48.62
C ASN A 152 -31.05 18.90 -48.98
N LEU A 153 -30.44 19.73 -48.15
CA LEU A 153 -30.28 21.16 -48.41
C LEU A 153 -29.31 21.40 -49.58
N ILE A 154 -28.18 20.69 -49.60
CA ILE A 154 -27.18 20.74 -50.68
C ILE A 154 -27.86 20.41 -52.01
N TYR A 155 -28.59 19.30 -52.09
CA TYR A 155 -29.32 18.92 -53.30
C TYR A 155 -30.30 20.02 -53.77
N LYS A 156 -31.08 20.60 -52.86
CA LYS A 156 -32.03 21.68 -53.20
C LYS A 156 -31.31 22.93 -53.70
N LYS A 157 -30.18 23.30 -53.10
CA LYS A 157 -29.37 24.46 -53.51
C LYS A 157 -28.70 24.24 -54.86
N GLU A 158 -28.18 23.03 -55.13
CA GLU A 158 -27.66 22.65 -56.44
C GLU A 158 -28.74 22.75 -57.52
N LYS A 159 -29.96 22.28 -57.26
CA LYS A 159 -31.07 22.42 -58.20
C LYS A 159 -31.51 23.86 -58.41
N LYS A 160 -31.51 24.68 -57.36
CA LYS A 160 -31.78 26.12 -57.47
C LYS A 160 -30.71 26.82 -58.32
N LEU A 161 -29.43 26.44 -58.21
CA LEU A 161 -28.37 26.97 -59.07
C LEU A 161 -28.56 26.58 -60.54
N GLU A 162 -28.87 25.30 -60.82
CA GLU A 162 -29.19 24.86 -62.19
C GLU A 162 -30.36 25.66 -62.80
N GLU A 163 -31.39 25.96 -62.00
CA GLU A 163 -32.52 26.78 -62.41
C GLU A 163 -32.12 28.24 -62.65
N LEU A 164 -31.36 28.86 -61.73
CA LEU A 164 -30.85 30.22 -61.89
C LEU A 164 -29.99 30.34 -63.16
N ASP A 165 -29.14 29.36 -63.46
CA ASP A 165 -28.34 29.33 -64.68
C ASP A 165 -29.19 29.23 -65.96
N ARG A 166 -30.32 28.53 -65.92
CA ARG A 166 -31.28 28.51 -67.04
C ARG A 166 -32.01 29.84 -67.18
N ASN A 167 -32.43 30.44 -66.06
CA ASN A 167 -33.12 31.72 -66.05
C ASN A 167 -32.19 32.84 -66.55
N ILE A 168 -30.93 32.87 -66.11
CA ILE A 168 -29.93 33.83 -66.60
C ILE A 168 -29.73 33.70 -68.10
N ARG A 169 -29.60 32.47 -68.62
CA ARG A 169 -29.49 32.23 -70.07
C ARG A 169 -30.72 32.73 -70.83
N THR A 170 -31.92 32.41 -70.34
CA THR A 170 -33.18 32.82 -70.96
C THR A 170 -33.33 34.35 -70.96
N THR A 171 -33.10 35.00 -69.82
CA THR A 171 -33.15 36.45 -69.69
C THR A 171 -32.06 37.13 -70.53
N HIS A 172 -30.90 36.52 -70.69
CA HIS A 172 -29.85 37.03 -71.58
C HIS A 172 -30.30 37.02 -73.05
N ILE A 173 -30.88 35.92 -73.53
CA ILE A 173 -31.39 35.84 -74.91
C ILE A 173 -32.48 36.89 -75.14
N GLN A 174 -33.42 37.04 -74.19
CA GLN A 174 -34.47 38.07 -74.25
C GLN A 174 -33.88 39.49 -74.28
N LEU A 175 -32.84 39.74 -73.49
CA LEU A 175 -32.14 41.03 -73.48
C LEU A 175 -31.50 41.32 -74.85
N GLU A 176 -30.75 40.38 -75.43
CA GLU A 176 -30.14 40.57 -76.76
C GLU A 176 -31.20 40.86 -77.83
N PHE A 177 -32.30 40.10 -77.84
CA PHE A 177 -33.39 40.31 -78.78
C PHE A 177 -34.06 41.69 -78.63
N CYS A 178 -34.30 42.15 -77.39
CA CYS A 178 -34.83 43.49 -77.14
C CYS A 178 -33.85 44.59 -77.56
N ILE A 179 -32.54 44.37 -77.43
CA ILE A 179 -31.51 45.32 -77.89
C ILE A 179 -31.51 45.40 -79.41
N GLU A 180 -31.53 44.27 -80.11
CA GLU A 180 -31.56 44.20 -81.58
C GLU A 180 -32.83 44.81 -82.19
N THR A 181 -33.97 44.69 -81.49
CA THR A 181 -35.26 45.24 -81.94
C THR A 181 -35.55 46.65 -81.42
N PHE A 182 -34.60 47.28 -80.70
CA PHE A 182 -34.77 48.59 -80.04
C PHE A 182 -36.00 48.66 -79.10
N ASP A 183 -36.36 47.54 -78.47
CA ASP A 183 -37.48 47.46 -77.52
C ASP A 183 -37.12 48.18 -76.19
N PRO A 184 -37.94 49.14 -75.72
CA PRO A 184 -37.75 49.82 -74.44
C PRO A 184 -37.64 48.89 -73.21
N ASN A 185 -38.14 47.65 -73.31
CA ASN A 185 -38.06 46.66 -72.23
C ASN A 185 -36.64 46.08 -72.02
N ALA A 186 -35.67 46.36 -72.89
CA ALA A 186 -34.29 45.91 -72.73
C ALA A 186 -33.71 46.25 -71.33
N LYS A 187 -34.03 47.43 -70.79
CA LYS A 187 -33.58 47.84 -69.45
C LYS A 187 -34.11 46.91 -68.34
N LYS A 188 -35.37 46.45 -68.43
CA LYS A 188 -35.95 45.52 -67.45
C LYS A 188 -35.24 44.17 -67.46
N HIS A 189 -34.94 43.62 -68.64
CA HIS A 189 -34.21 42.36 -68.77
C HIS A 189 -32.75 42.48 -68.29
N SER A 190 -32.12 43.64 -68.49
CA SER A 190 -30.79 43.95 -67.95
C SER A 190 -30.78 43.96 -66.41
N ASP A 191 -31.72 44.66 -65.79
CA ASP A 191 -31.84 44.72 -64.34
C ASP A 191 -32.21 43.35 -63.74
N ALA A 192 -33.10 42.60 -64.38
CA ALA A 192 -33.44 41.23 -63.98
C ALA A 192 -32.23 40.29 -64.05
N LYS A 193 -31.42 40.39 -65.12
CA LYS A 193 -30.18 39.60 -65.28
C LYS A 193 -29.18 39.90 -64.15
N LYS A 194 -29.00 41.17 -63.77
CA LYS A 194 -28.15 41.56 -62.63
C LYS A 194 -28.64 40.96 -61.31
N GLN A 195 -29.95 41.03 -61.04
CA GLN A 195 -30.53 40.44 -59.83
C GLN A 195 -30.34 38.92 -59.79
N LEU A 196 -30.54 38.22 -60.92
CA LEU A 196 -30.30 36.78 -61.01
C LEU A 196 -28.83 36.42 -60.73
N TYR A 197 -27.85 37.20 -61.21
CA TYR A 197 -26.44 36.99 -60.85
C TYR A 197 -26.16 37.19 -59.36
N MET A 198 -26.77 38.20 -58.73
CA MET A 198 -26.62 38.43 -57.29
C MET A 198 -27.16 37.24 -56.48
N VAL A 199 -28.38 36.77 -56.79
CA VAL A 199 -29.00 35.62 -56.12
C VAL A 199 -28.22 34.33 -56.39
N ARG A 200 -27.65 34.16 -57.60
CA ARG A 200 -26.78 33.04 -57.95
C ARG A 200 -25.54 33.03 -57.07
N ALA A 201 -24.82 34.16 -56.97
CA ALA A 201 -23.62 34.26 -56.14
C ALA A 201 -23.91 33.96 -54.67
N GLN A 202 -25.00 34.49 -54.12
CA GLN A 202 -25.44 34.18 -52.75
C GLN A 202 -25.75 32.69 -52.57
N THR A 203 -26.43 32.07 -53.54
CA THR A 203 -26.76 30.64 -53.48
C THR A 203 -25.51 29.76 -53.61
N GLU A 204 -24.50 30.18 -54.38
CA GLU A 204 -23.20 29.50 -54.47
C GLU A 204 -22.43 29.55 -53.15
N GLU A 205 -22.41 30.71 -52.48
CA GLU A 205 -21.76 30.86 -51.17
C GLU A 205 -22.45 30.00 -50.09
N GLU A 206 -23.78 30.03 -50.03
CA GLU A 206 -24.55 29.16 -49.13
C GLU A 206 -24.30 27.67 -49.40
N LEU A 207 -24.19 27.28 -50.67
CA LEU A 207 -23.88 25.90 -51.04
C LEU A 207 -22.48 25.49 -50.57
N ALA A 208 -21.48 26.37 -50.74
CA ALA A 208 -20.12 26.12 -50.26
C ALA A 208 -20.09 25.93 -48.74
N MET A 209 -20.76 26.82 -47.99
CA MET A 209 -20.86 26.70 -46.53
C MET A 209 -21.54 25.40 -46.08
N LEU A 210 -22.59 24.96 -46.78
CA LEU A 210 -23.25 23.69 -46.46
C LEU A 210 -22.34 22.48 -46.70
N LYS A 211 -21.58 22.48 -47.80
CA LYS A 211 -20.61 21.41 -48.12
C LYS A 211 -19.47 21.36 -47.11
N GLU A 212 -18.93 22.51 -46.73
CA GLU A 212 -17.90 22.61 -45.69
C GLU A 212 -18.42 22.08 -44.36
N LYS A 213 -19.63 22.50 -43.95
CA LYS A 213 -20.27 22.01 -42.71
C LYS A 213 -20.48 20.49 -42.73
N GLN A 214 -20.83 19.92 -43.88
CA GLN A 214 -20.99 18.47 -44.03
C GLN A 214 -19.64 17.74 -43.91
N SER A 215 -18.58 18.24 -44.57
CA SER A 215 -17.23 17.68 -44.48
C SER A 215 -16.73 17.69 -43.03
N LYS A 216 -16.87 18.82 -42.36
CA LYS A 216 -16.46 18.95 -40.95
C LYS A 216 -17.21 17.99 -40.04
N ALA A 217 -18.54 17.87 -40.22
CA ALA A 217 -19.32 16.91 -39.44
C ALA A 217 -18.85 15.46 -39.66
N GLN A 218 -18.42 15.11 -40.87
CA GLN A 218 -17.84 13.79 -41.17
C GLN A 218 -16.51 13.57 -40.44
N GLU A 219 -15.62 14.57 -40.47
CA GLU A 219 -14.33 14.51 -39.78
C GLU A 219 -14.51 14.37 -38.27
N ASP A 220 -15.40 15.17 -37.67
CA ASP A 220 -15.71 15.11 -36.25
C ASP A 220 -16.34 13.76 -35.85
N PHE A 221 -17.03 13.07 -36.78
CA PHE A 221 -17.65 11.78 -36.55
C PHE A 221 -16.68 10.59 -36.55
N GLN A 222 -15.50 10.71 -37.18
CA GLN A 222 -14.57 9.59 -37.36
C GLN A 222 -14.21 8.87 -36.04
N ALA A 223 -13.96 9.63 -34.97
CA ALA A 223 -13.62 9.05 -33.67
C ALA A 223 -14.76 8.21 -33.07
N THR A 224 -16.01 8.58 -33.37
CA THR A 224 -17.19 7.82 -32.92
C THR A 224 -17.40 6.60 -33.79
N GLU A 225 -17.21 6.70 -35.10
CA GLU A 225 -17.23 5.56 -36.00
C GLU A 225 -16.22 4.48 -35.57
N ASP A 226 -14.96 4.87 -35.35
CA ASP A 226 -13.90 3.95 -34.92
C ASP A 226 -14.26 3.26 -33.59
N ALA A 227 -14.85 4.02 -32.65
CA ALA A 227 -15.26 3.50 -31.35
C ALA A 227 -16.43 2.50 -31.47
N LEU A 228 -17.42 2.76 -32.32
CA LEU A 228 -18.56 1.88 -32.57
C LEU A 228 -18.12 0.59 -33.29
N VAL A 229 -17.22 0.71 -34.28
CA VAL A 229 -16.65 -0.43 -35.00
C VAL A 229 -15.81 -1.30 -34.07
N ALA A 230 -14.96 -0.68 -33.24
CA ALA A 230 -14.16 -1.41 -32.23
C ALA A 230 -15.05 -2.15 -31.22
N ALA A 231 -16.23 -1.61 -30.92
CA ALA A 231 -17.23 -2.25 -30.07
C ALA A 231 -18.07 -3.32 -30.78
N GLY A 232 -17.86 -3.54 -32.08
CA GLY A 232 -18.60 -4.51 -32.89
C GLY A 232 -20.07 -4.12 -33.11
N ILE A 233 -20.40 -2.84 -33.01
CA ILE A 233 -21.75 -2.35 -33.29
C ILE A 233 -21.93 -2.23 -34.80
N ASP A 234 -22.85 -3.02 -35.34
CA ASP A 234 -23.24 -2.94 -36.74
C ASP A 234 -24.18 -1.75 -36.94
N PHE A 235 -23.77 -0.80 -37.77
CA PHE A 235 -24.59 0.35 -38.15
C PHE A 235 -24.34 0.73 -39.61
N GLN A 236 -25.39 1.20 -40.28
CA GLN A 236 -25.27 1.78 -41.62
C GLN A 236 -24.72 3.20 -41.50
N HIS A 237 -23.63 3.48 -42.21
CA HIS A 237 -23.02 4.81 -42.19
C HIS A 237 -23.96 5.83 -42.87
N PRO A 238 -24.23 7.01 -42.26
CA PRO A 238 -25.16 7.99 -42.83
C PRO A 238 -24.83 8.49 -44.25
N ALA A 239 -23.57 8.41 -44.67
CA ALA A 239 -23.17 8.69 -46.05
C ALA A 239 -23.71 7.65 -47.04
N ASP A 240 -23.79 6.38 -46.66
CA ASP A 240 -24.35 5.33 -47.50
C ASP A 240 -25.87 5.50 -47.64
N GLU A 241 -26.55 5.82 -46.55
CA GLU A 241 -27.99 6.16 -46.57
C GLU A 241 -28.27 7.36 -47.50
N GLN A 242 -27.43 8.40 -47.43
CA GLN A 242 -27.56 9.55 -48.33
C GLN A 242 -27.34 9.14 -49.80
N ASN A 243 -26.35 8.29 -50.07
CA ASN A 243 -26.06 7.82 -51.43
C ASN A 243 -27.23 7.03 -52.00
N GLU A 244 -27.86 6.16 -51.20
CA GLU A 244 -29.07 5.44 -51.58
C GLU A 244 -30.24 6.40 -51.87
N GLU A 245 -30.46 7.42 -51.04
CA GLU A 245 -31.47 8.44 -51.32
C GLU A 245 -31.22 9.18 -52.63
N ILE A 246 -29.96 9.53 -52.92
CA ILE A 246 -29.56 10.20 -54.16
C ILE A 246 -29.84 9.31 -55.37
N LEU A 247 -29.47 8.03 -55.30
CA LEU A 247 -29.74 7.05 -56.35
C LEU A 247 -31.25 6.89 -56.59
N ASN A 248 -32.04 6.76 -55.52
CA ASN A 248 -33.50 6.68 -55.61
C ASN A 248 -34.11 7.92 -56.27
N ARG A 249 -33.62 9.13 -55.94
CA ARG A 249 -34.07 10.37 -56.59
C ARG A 249 -33.74 10.40 -58.07
N ARG A 250 -32.54 9.97 -58.45
CA ARG A 250 -32.11 9.88 -59.85
C ARG A 250 -32.98 8.89 -60.63
N SER A 251 -33.25 7.70 -60.08
CA SER A 251 -34.14 6.70 -60.72
C SER A 251 -35.52 7.28 -61.01
N LYS A 252 -36.16 7.90 -60.00
CA LYS A 252 -37.48 8.53 -60.15
C LYS A 252 -37.50 9.61 -61.24
N MET A 253 -36.45 10.42 -61.35
CA MET A 253 -36.36 11.42 -62.41
C MET A 253 -36.22 10.80 -63.81
N VAL A 254 -35.46 9.72 -63.94
CA VAL A 254 -35.30 8.98 -65.21
C VAL A 254 -36.63 8.35 -65.63
N GLU A 255 -37.32 7.68 -64.70
CA GLU A 255 -38.64 7.09 -64.92
C GLU A 255 -39.66 8.14 -65.36
N TYR A 256 -39.68 9.31 -64.71
CA TYR A 256 -40.59 10.40 -65.08
C TYR A 256 -40.27 10.96 -66.48
N ARG A 257 -38.99 11.12 -66.83
CA ARG A 257 -38.58 11.52 -68.19
C ARG A 257 -39.01 10.48 -69.24
N ALA A 258 -38.84 9.20 -68.94
CA ALA A 258 -39.27 8.13 -69.84
C ALA A 258 -40.79 8.13 -70.03
N HIS A 259 -41.56 8.42 -68.98
CA HIS A 259 -43.02 8.57 -69.08
C HIS A 259 -43.43 9.78 -69.93
N LEU A 260 -42.79 10.93 -69.76
CA LEU A 260 -43.05 12.13 -70.57
C LEU A 260 -42.72 11.89 -72.05
N SER A 261 -41.58 11.28 -72.36
CA SER A 261 -41.18 10.94 -73.73
C SER A 261 -42.20 10.01 -74.40
N LYS A 262 -42.73 9.02 -73.67
CA LYS A 262 -43.78 8.14 -74.17
C LYS A 262 -45.11 8.86 -74.41
N GLN A 263 -45.44 9.87 -73.61
CA GLN A 263 -46.64 10.68 -73.86
C GLN A 263 -46.52 11.63 -75.06
N GLU A 264 -45.31 12.09 -75.37
CA GLU A 264 -45.04 12.88 -76.58
C GLU A 264 -45.14 12.02 -77.85
N GLU A 265 -44.72 10.75 -77.81
CA GLU A 265 -44.87 9.81 -78.93
C GLU A 265 -46.33 9.42 -79.23
N VAL A 266 -47.25 9.49 -78.27
CA VAL A 266 -48.69 9.17 -78.46
C VAL A 266 -49.51 10.37 -78.96
N LYS A 267 -48.94 11.58 -78.99
CA LYS A 267 -49.62 12.82 -79.41
C LYS A 267 -49.34 13.26 -80.86
N ILE A 268 -48.70 12.40 -81.66
CA ILE A 268 -48.50 12.58 -83.12
C ILE A 268 -49.46 11.65 -83.85
#